data_AF-A0A413H5Y7-F1
#
_entry.id   AF-A0A413H5Y7-F1
#
_cell.length_a   1.000
_cell.length_b   1.000
_cell.length_c   1.000
_cell.angle_alpha   90.00
_cell.angle_beta   90.00
_cell.angle_gamma   90.00
#
_symmetry.space_group_name_H-M   'P 1'
#
loop_
_entity.id
_entity.type
_entity.pdbx_description
1 polymer ?
#
loop_
_entity_poly.entity_id
_entity_poly.type
_entity_poly.pdbx_seq_one_letter_code
_entity_poly.pdbx_strand_id
1 'polypeptide(L)' 'MNRSSQTVAVRVWSQPYSVDEVTTIEGKTFRLVNLPFYLVGGLGEVLKKTSAPVKGNARDSV' A
#
# COMPACT_ATOMS: atom_id res chain seq x y z
N MET A 1 3.09 -8.11 -6.73
CA MET A 1 2.90 -7.92 -5.28
C MET A 1 2.93 -9.23 -4.48
N ASN A 2 2.50 -10.35 -5.07
CA ASN A 2 2.42 -11.65 -4.39
C ASN A 2 3.74 -12.16 -3.84
N ARG A 3 4.84 -12.03 -4.59
CA ARG A 3 6.17 -12.50 -4.18
C ARG A 3 6.93 -11.55 -3.23
N SER A 4 6.36 -10.38 -2.91
CA SER A 4 6.97 -9.42 -1.99
C SER A 4 6.49 -9.69 -0.57
N SER A 5 7.27 -9.38 0.47
CA SER A 5 6.77 -9.35 1.86
C SER A 5 6.12 -8.01 2.21
N GLN A 6 6.21 -7.01 1.33
CA GLN A 6 5.68 -5.67 1.58
C GLN A 6 4.15 -5.67 1.58
N THR A 7 3.55 -4.78 2.36
CA THR A 7 2.09 -4.60 2.49
C THR A 7 1.63 -3.23 2.00
N VAL A 8 2.56 -2.42 1.48
CA VAL A 8 2.31 -1.11 0.88
C VAL A 8 2.95 -1.09 -0.51
N ALA A 9 2.22 -0.59 -1.49
CA ALA A 9 2.70 -0.30 -2.84
C ALA A 9 2.41 1.16 -3.17
N VAL A 10 3.24 1.76 -4.03
CA VAL A 10 3.05 3.14 -4.49
C VAL A 10 2.93 3.13 -6.00
N ARG A 11 1.89 3.81 -6.52
CA ARG A 11 1.71 4.07 -7.95
C ARG A 11 1.71 5.58 -8.16
N VAL A 12 2.55 6.06 -9.07
CA VAL A 12 2.45 7.44 -9.57
C VAL A 12 1.38 7.48 -10.66
N TRP A 13 0.41 8.37 -10.53
CA TRP A 13 -0.73 8.46 -11.45
C TRP A 13 -1.25 9.90 -11.60
N SER A 14 -2.12 10.12 -12.59
CA SER A 14 -2.65 11.45 -12.92
C SER A 14 -3.93 11.83 -12.15
N GLN A 15 -4.46 10.92 -11.33
CA GLN A 15 -5.68 11.16 -10.55
C GLN A 15 -5.34 11.69 -9.15
N PRO A 16 -6.32 12.21 -8.38
CA PRO A 16 -6.12 12.71 -7.03
C PRO A 16 -5.47 11.67 -6.10
N TYR A 17 -4.92 12.13 -4.97
CA TYR A 17 -4.37 11.22 -3.98
C TYR A 17 -5.45 10.29 -3.40
N SER A 18 -5.17 8.98 -3.37
CA SER A 18 -6.00 8.01 -2.67
C SER A 18 -5.16 6.88 -2.08
N VAL A 19 -5.73 6.17 -1.10
CA VAL A 19 -5.16 4.94 -0.55
C VAL A 19 -6.23 3.87 -0.66
N ASP A 20 -5.96 2.86 -1.48
CA ASP A 20 -6.90 1.78 -1.73
C ASP A 20 -6.41 0.49 -1.06
N GLU A 21 -7.33 -0.31 -0.53
CA GLU A 21 -7.02 -1.68 -0.11
C GLU A 21 -7.25 -2.63 -1.30
N VAL A 22 -6.19 -3.33 -1.72
CA VAL A 22 -6.18 -4.18 -2.91
C VAL A 22 -5.81 -5.59 -2.49
N THR A 23 -6.66 -6.55 -2.86
CA THR A 23 -6.38 -7.98 -2.73
C THR A 23 -5.95 -8.52 -4.08
N THR A 24 -4.80 -9.18 -4.11
CA THR A 24 -4.33 -9.83 -5.33
C THR A 24 -5.13 -11.09 -5.64
N ILE A 25 -4.98 -11.60 -6.86
CA ILE A 25 -5.61 -12.86 -7.29
C ILE A 25 -5.21 -14.04 -6.36
N GLU A 26 -4.01 -13.99 -5.78
CA GLU A 26 -3.50 -15.01 -4.84
C GLU A 26 -3.91 -14.75 -3.38
N GLY A 27 -4.82 -13.80 -3.13
CA GLY A 27 -5.39 -13.53 -1.80
C GLY A 27 -4.55 -12.62 -0.90
N LYS A 28 -3.43 -12.08 -1.39
CA LYS A 28 -2.60 -11.16 -0.60
C LYS A 28 -3.19 -9.75 -0.62
N THR A 29 -3.57 -9.23 0.55
CA THR A 29 -4.04 -7.85 0.71
C THR A 29 -2.89 -6.88 0.97
N PHE A 30 -2.91 -5.73 0.31
CA PHE A 30 -1.97 -4.64 0.51
C PHE A 30 -2.63 -3.28 0.27
N ARG A 31 -2.02 -2.21 0.80
CA ARG A 31 -2.44 -0.84 0.51
C ARG A 31 -1.74 -0.32 -0.73
N LEU A 32 -2.51 0.20 -1.68
CA LEU A 32 -2.02 0.91 -2.84
C LEU A 32 -2.14 2.41 -2.59
N VAL A 33 -1.01 3.08 -2.41
CA VAL A 33 -0.92 4.54 -2.34
C VAL A 33 -0.86 5.05 -3.77
N ASN A 34 -1.92 5.72 -4.19
CA ASN A 34 -1.94 6.36 -5.49
C ASN A 34 -1.51 7.82 -5.35
N LEU A 35 -0.31 8.11 -5.84
CA LEU A 35 0.37 9.37 -5.63
C LEU A 35 0.34 10.24 -6.91
N PRO A 36 -0.30 11.42 -6.86
CA PRO A 36 -0.19 12.39 -7.94
C PRO A 36 1.26 12.80 -8.19
N PHE A 37 1.62 13.06 -9.46
CA PHE A 37 3.00 13.38 -9.85
C PHE A 37 3.62 14.54 -9.04
N TYR A 38 2.81 15.57 -8.72
CA TYR A 38 3.26 16.74 -7.96
C TYR A 38 3.58 16.45 -6.49
N LEU A 39 3.24 15.27 -5.95
CA LEU A 39 3.54 14.87 -4.57
C LEU A 39 4.73 13.91 -4.45
N VAL A 40 5.39 13.54 -5.56
CA VAL A 40 6.52 12.59 -5.54
C VAL A 40 7.68 13.10 -4.67
N GLY A 41 7.94 14.41 -4.65
CA GLY A 41 8.97 15.00 -3.79
C GLY A 41 8.73 14.82 -2.29
N GLY A 42 7.47 14.57 -1.88
CA GLY A 42 7.08 14.30 -0.49
C GLY A 42 6.92 12.80 -0.17
N LEU A 43 7.38 11.90 -1.03
CA LEU A 43 7.14 10.46 -0.91
C LEU A 43 7.54 9.89 0.47
N GLY A 44 8.67 10.33 1.02
CA GLY A 44 9.13 9.88 2.34
C GLY A 44 8.11 10.15 3.45
N GLU A 45 7.49 11.33 3.45
CA GLU A 45 6.47 11.71 4.44
C GLU A 45 5.15 10.96 4.22
N VAL A 46 4.78 10.72 2.96
CA VAL A 46 3.61 9.91 2.61
C VAL A 46 3.79 8.47 3.09
N LEU A 47 4.99 7.90 2.92
CA LEU A 47 5.30 6.54 3.37
C LEU A 47 5.32 6.43 4.89
N LYS A 48 5.85 7.41 5.62
CA LYS A 48 5.80 7.44 7.10
C LYS A 48 4.37 7.39 7.63
N LYS A 49 3.43 8.11 6.98
CA LYS A 49 2.01 8.10 7.36
C LYS A 49 1.32 6.79 7.03
N THR A 50 1.73 6.15 5.93
CA THR A 50 1.06 4.97 5.40
C THR A 50 1.70 3.66 5.84
N SER A 51 2.87 3.66 6.50
CA SER A 51 3.57 2.46 6.97
C SER A 51 3.05 1.90 8.30
N ALA A 52 1.99 2.50 8.88
CA ALA A 52 1.37 2.00 10.10
C ALA A 52 1.05 0.50 9.96
N PRO A 53 1.36 -0.35 10.95
CA PRO A 53 1.22 -1.79 10.84
C PRO A 53 -0.22 -2.18 10.51
N VAL A 54 -0.41 -2.95 9.45
CA VAL A 54 -1.68 -3.65 9.18
C VAL A 54 -1.87 -4.61 10.35
N LYS A 55 -2.95 -4.45 11.14
CA LYS A 55 -3.29 -5.44 12.18
C LYS A 55 -3.48 -6.78 11.48
N GLY A 56 -2.54 -7.70 11.70
CA GLY A 56 -2.61 -9.06 11.16
C GLY A 56 -3.91 -9.71 11.62
N ASN A 57 -4.68 -10.26 10.68
CA ASN A 57 -5.85 -11.05 11.00
C ASN A 57 -5.37 -12.38 11.60
N ALA A 58 -5.71 -12.63 12.86
CA ALA A 58 -5.32 -13.82 13.61
C ALA A 58 -6.05 -15.06 13.10
N ARG A 59 -5.59 -15.67 12.00
CA ARG A 59 -6.14 -16.96 11.51
C ARG A 59 -5.14 -18.01 11.04
N ASP A 60 -3.85 -17.71 10.99
CA ASP A 60 -2.86 -18.71 10.59
C ASP A 60 -2.13 -19.25 11.82
N SER A 61 -2.80 -20.15 12.55
CA SER A 61 -2.21 -21.02 13.56
C SER A 61 -2.93 -22.36 13.51
N VAL A 62 -2.51 -23.22 12.57
CA VAL A 62 -2.56 -24.69 12.65
C VAL A 62 -1.39 -25.25 11.84
#